data_AF-Q0B9N1-F1
#
_entry.id   AF-Q0B9N1-F1
#
_cell.length_a   1.000
_cell.length_b   1.000
_cell.length_c   1.000
_cell.angle_alpha   90.00
_cell.angle_beta   90.00
_cell.angle_gamma   90.00
#
_symmetry.space_group_name_H-M   'P 1'
#
loop_
_entity.id
_entity.type
_entity.pdbx_description
1 polymer ?
#
loop_
_entity_poly.entity_id
_entity_poly.type
_entity_poly.pdbx_seq_one_letter_code
_entity_poly.pdbx_strand_id
1 'polypeptide(L)'
;MSVITGKEAMFVNVKITQDELDLINRSPTLVDPLLKYNNDVLKEAVHPIQVSAGESGMIWDAKIKTIQFGRYDNKAYDQLESRVFVGVLSHEIGHYINDAHDRDINRQYGAKMREDFDLAAVIGVNKEREAAYNNWLVAREIFQNNGQQIVVRGDRADYVGALEYIYPHACTLGNRLSARTGQGRDS
;
A
#
# COMPACT_ATOMS: atom_id res chain seq x y z
N MET A 1 2.88 -25.28 7.98
CA MET A 1 2.50 -23.96 7.43
C MET A 1 2.85 -22.92 8.46
N SER A 2 3.53 -21.85 8.05
CA SER A 2 3.77 -20.70 8.91
C SER A 2 2.48 -19.88 9.03
N VAL A 3 2.29 -19.20 10.16
CA VAL A 3 1.04 -18.48 10.48
C VAL A 3 1.39 -17.14 11.14
N ILE A 4 0.60 -16.12 10.84
CA ILE A 4 0.62 -14.83 11.52
C ILE A 4 -0.26 -14.93 12.77
N THR A 5 0.29 -14.55 13.91
CA THR A 5 -0.34 -14.70 15.23
C THR A 5 -0.83 -13.39 15.83
N GLY A 6 -0.46 -12.26 15.23
CA GLY A 6 -0.67 -10.92 15.77
C GLY A 6 0.30 -10.52 16.88
N LYS A 7 1.26 -11.39 17.22
CA LYS A 7 2.31 -11.15 18.23
C LYS A 7 3.67 -10.81 17.61
N GLU A 8 3.72 -10.75 16.28
CA GLU A 8 4.91 -10.39 15.53
C GLU A 8 5.36 -8.97 15.92
N ALA A 9 6.68 -8.76 16.01
CA ALA A 9 7.26 -7.46 16.36
C ALA A 9 6.82 -6.34 15.42
N MET A 10 6.52 -6.67 14.15
CA MET A 10 5.98 -5.70 13.18
C MET A 10 4.64 -5.08 13.62
N PHE A 11 3.83 -5.78 14.42
CA PHE A 11 2.51 -5.32 14.87
C PHE A 11 2.53 -4.67 16.26
N VAL A 12 3.70 -4.39 16.85
CA VAL A 12 3.77 -3.88 18.24
C VAL A 12 2.95 -2.60 18.48
N ASN A 13 2.76 -1.77 17.45
CA ASN A 13 1.94 -0.54 17.54
C ASN A 13 0.54 -0.69 16.94
N VAL A 14 0.17 -1.88 16.47
CA VAL A 14 -1.08 -2.14 15.73
C VAL A 14 -1.87 -3.20 16.47
N LYS A 15 -3.06 -2.83 16.93
CA LYS A 15 -4.01 -3.79 17.47
C LYS A 15 -4.72 -4.53 16.33
N ILE A 16 -4.19 -5.68 15.96
CA ILE A 16 -4.81 -6.56 14.96
C ILE A 16 -5.95 -7.38 15.56
N THR A 17 -7.04 -7.53 14.82
CA THR A 17 -8.24 -8.28 15.19
C THR A 17 -8.16 -9.73 14.71
N GLN A 18 -9.01 -10.61 15.25
CA GLN A 18 -9.06 -12.00 14.81
C GLN A 18 -9.51 -12.12 13.35
N ASP A 19 -10.47 -11.30 12.91
CA ASP A 19 -10.96 -11.32 11.53
C ASP A 19 -9.87 -10.92 10.53
N GLU A 20 -9.02 -9.95 10.87
CA GLU A 20 -7.85 -9.57 10.06
C GLU A 20 -6.82 -10.70 10.01
N LEU A 21 -6.54 -11.35 11.15
CA LEU A 21 -5.64 -12.51 11.21
C LEU A 21 -6.18 -13.68 10.37
N ASP A 22 -7.47 -13.96 10.43
CA ASP A 22 -8.10 -15.04 9.67
C ASP A 22 -8.03 -14.78 8.16
N LEU A 23 -8.21 -13.54 7.73
CA LEU A 23 -8.04 -13.15 6.33
C LEU A 23 -6.58 -13.26 5.89
N ILE A 24 -5.64 -12.74 6.68
CA ILE A 24 -4.20 -12.81 6.38
C ILE A 24 -3.76 -14.27 6.21
N ASN A 25 -4.12 -15.12 7.16
CA ASN A 25 -3.69 -16.52 7.19
C ASN A 25 -4.34 -17.42 6.12
N ARG A 26 -5.31 -16.90 5.37
CA ARG A 26 -5.86 -17.58 4.18
C ARG A 26 -5.03 -17.37 2.92
N SER A 27 -4.00 -16.51 2.96
CA SER A 27 -3.10 -16.30 1.81
C SER A 27 -1.65 -16.51 2.22
N PRO A 28 -1.07 -17.70 1.93
CA PRO A 28 0.38 -17.89 1.90
C PRO A 28 1.14 -16.77 1.17
N THR A 29 0.60 -16.25 0.07
CA THR A 29 1.18 -15.11 -0.68
C THR A 29 1.32 -13.85 0.17
N LEU A 30 0.48 -13.65 1.18
CA LEU A 30 0.60 -12.55 2.14
C LEU A 30 1.39 -12.94 3.40
N VAL A 31 1.22 -14.16 3.91
CA VAL A 31 1.89 -14.65 5.12
C VAL A 31 3.41 -14.64 4.96
N ASP A 32 3.94 -15.15 3.85
CA ASP A 32 5.39 -15.28 3.66
C ASP A 32 6.09 -13.91 3.64
N PRO A 33 5.63 -12.91 2.86
CA PRO A 33 6.20 -11.56 2.92
C PRO A 33 6.03 -10.87 4.28
N LEU A 34 4.92 -11.08 4.99
CA LEU A 34 4.74 -10.52 6.34
C LEU A 34 5.73 -11.12 7.33
N LEU A 35 5.99 -12.44 7.27
CA LEU A 35 7.01 -13.08 8.10
C LEU A 35 8.41 -12.57 7.75
N LYS A 36 8.70 -12.35 6.45
CA LYS A 36 9.94 -11.71 6.03
C LYS A 36 10.05 -10.29 6.59
N TYR A 37 9.00 -9.49 6.50
CA TYR A 37 8.96 -8.14 7.05
C TYR A 37 9.22 -8.15 8.55
N ASN A 38 8.54 -9.02 9.30
CA ASN A 38 8.78 -9.20 10.73
C ASN A 38 10.24 -9.59 11.04
N ASN A 39 10.84 -10.50 10.26
CA ASN A 39 12.23 -10.85 10.43
C ASN A 39 13.18 -9.67 10.15
N ASP A 40 12.85 -8.82 9.19
CA ASP A 40 13.60 -7.60 8.90
C ASP A 40 13.42 -6.54 10.01
N VAL A 41 12.25 -6.49 10.68
CA VAL A 41 12.04 -5.69 11.91
C VAL A 41 12.94 -6.18 13.03
N LEU A 42 12.98 -7.50 13.27
CA LEU A 42 13.82 -8.10 14.32
C LEU A 42 15.32 -7.89 14.08
N LYS A 43 15.73 -7.70 12.82
CA LYS A 43 17.10 -7.37 12.40
C LYS A 43 17.37 -5.88 12.30
N GLU A 44 16.40 -5.04 12.66
CA GLU A 44 16.47 -3.58 12.55
C GLU A 44 16.71 -3.06 11.12
N ALA A 45 16.39 -3.86 10.10
CA ALA A 45 16.53 -3.51 8.69
C ALA A 45 15.36 -2.65 8.17
N VAL A 46 14.19 -2.82 8.79
CA VAL A 46 12.98 -1.99 8.66
C VAL A 46 12.42 -1.70 10.05
N HIS A 47 11.54 -0.71 10.18
CA HIS A 47 10.88 -0.42 11.46
C HIS A 47 9.54 -1.17 11.60
N PRO A 48 9.07 -1.42 12.83
CA PRO A 48 7.70 -1.90 13.05
C PRO A 48 6.68 -0.96 12.42
N ILE A 49 5.51 -1.48 12.08
CA ILE A 49 4.41 -0.67 11.53
C ILE A 49 4.12 0.48 12.49
N GLN A 50 4.05 1.69 11.95
CA GLN A 50 3.81 2.91 12.71
C GLN A 50 2.37 3.37 12.53
N VAL A 51 1.78 3.92 13.58
CA VAL A 51 0.44 4.51 13.53
C VAL A 51 0.57 6.01 13.79
N SER A 52 0.04 6.83 12.89
CA SER A 52 0.06 8.29 13.03
C SER A 52 -1.29 8.89 12.68
N ALA A 53 -2.08 9.29 13.68
CA ALA A 53 -3.39 9.89 13.46
C ALA A 53 -3.33 11.26 12.76
N GLY A 54 -2.16 11.89 12.67
CA GLY A 54 -1.93 13.18 12.00
C GLY A 54 -1.59 13.06 10.51
N GLU A 55 -1.13 11.88 10.08
CA GLU A 55 -0.76 11.63 8.68
C GLU A 55 -1.95 11.07 7.90
N SER A 56 -1.97 11.27 6.58
CA SER A 56 -3.01 10.76 5.70
C SER A 56 -2.54 9.53 4.92
N GLY A 57 -3.42 8.55 4.76
CA GLY A 57 -3.18 7.34 4.00
C GLY A 57 -2.48 6.26 4.81
N MET A 58 -2.38 5.08 4.21
CA MET A 58 -1.58 3.97 4.69
C MET A 58 -0.54 3.71 3.60
N ILE A 59 0.75 3.80 3.92
CA ILE A 59 1.82 3.81 2.92
C ILE A 59 3.04 3.03 3.39
N TRP A 60 3.74 2.39 2.46
CA TRP A 60 5.17 2.09 2.59
C TRP A 60 5.99 3.37 2.39
N ASP A 61 6.74 3.78 3.40
CA ASP A 61 7.73 4.85 3.27
C ASP A 61 9.12 4.24 3.10
N ALA A 62 9.62 4.26 1.85
CA ALA A 62 10.94 3.76 1.48
C ALA A 62 12.11 4.52 2.13
N LYS A 63 11.91 5.77 2.58
CA LYS A 63 12.98 6.59 3.17
C LYS A 63 13.25 6.18 4.60
N ILE A 64 12.18 6.04 5.40
CA ILE A 64 12.29 5.60 6.79
C ILE A 64 12.10 4.08 6.93
N LYS A 65 11.83 3.37 5.82
CA LYS A 65 11.67 1.91 5.76
C LYS A 65 10.63 1.38 6.74
N THR A 66 9.43 1.94 6.68
CA THR A 66 8.31 1.51 7.53
C THR A 66 7.00 1.56 6.77
N ILE A 67 6.07 0.68 7.14
CA ILE A 67 4.66 0.89 6.78
C ILE A 67 4.10 1.87 7.82
N GLN A 68 3.42 2.91 7.35
CA GLN A 68 2.75 3.92 8.17
C GLN A 68 1.25 3.80 7.98
N PHE A 69 0.51 3.76 9.08
CA PHE A 69 -0.94 3.81 9.13
C PHE A 69 -1.39 5.18 9.62
N GLY A 70 -1.69 6.04 8.67
CA GLY A 70 -2.40 7.29 8.88
C GLY A 70 -3.91 7.15 8.71
N ARG A 71 -4.59 8.28 8.56
CA ARG A 71 -6.04 8.32 8.31
C ARG A 71 -6.36 7.91 6.89
N TYR A 72 -7.16 6.87 6.71
CA TYR A 72 -7.68 6.42 5.44
C TYR A 72 -9.17 6.78 5.33
N ASP A 73 -9.55 7.61 4.36
CA ASP A 73 -10.93 8.10 4.20
C ASP A 73 -11.52 8.66 5.52
N ASN A 74 -10.74 9.52 6.19
CA ASN A 74 -11.04 10.08 7.51
C ASN A 74 -11.19 9.06 8.66
N LYS A 75 -10.90 7.78 8.45
CA LYS A 75 -10.91 6.73 9.48
C LYS A 75 -9.48 6.39 9.91
N ALA A 76 -9.28 6.11 11.18
CA ALA A 76 -8.04 5.47 11.66
C ALA A 76 -8.04 3.98 11.24
N TYR A 77 -6.87 3.34 11.27
CA TYR A 77 -6.73 1.96 10.81
C TYR A 77 -7.66 0.98 11.53
N ASP A 78 -7.89 1.20 12.83
CA ASP A 78 -8.74 0.37 13.71
C ASP A 78 -10.24 0.60 13.52
N GLN A 79 -10.61 1.53 12.64
CA GLN A 79 -11.98 1.82 12.23
C GLN A 79 -12.29 1.29 10.82
N LEU A 80 -11.30 0.67 10.16
CA LEU A 80 -11.48 0.05 8.85
C LEU A 80 -12.16 -1.31 8.99
N GLU A 81 -12.91 -1.70 7.97
CA GLU A 81 -13.34 -3.10 7.85
C GLU A 81 -12.11 -3.99 7.64
N SER A 82 -12.09 -5.19 8.21
CA SER A 82 -10.96 -6.12 8.10
C SER A 82 -10.55 -6.38 6.64
N ARG A 83 -11.52 -6.46 5.73
CA ARG A 83 -11.28 -6.64 4.29
C ARG A 83 -10.56 -5.44 3.63
N VAL A 84 -10.78 -4.24 4.15
CA VAL A 84 -10.14 -3.00 3.68
C VAL A 84 -8.73 -2.94 4.25
N PHE A 85 -8.59 -3.19 5.56
CA PHE A 85 -7.28 -3.24 6.23
C PHE A 85 -6.33 -4.24 5.55
N VAL A 86 -6.77 -5.49 5.35
CA VAL A 86 -5.94 -6.54 4.74
C VAL A 86 -5.64 -6.23 3.26
N GLY A 87 -6.61 -5.65 2.54
CA GLY A 87 -6.40 -5.14 1.18
C GLY A 87 -5.26 -4.12 1.12
N VAL A 88 -5.34 -3.09 1.94
CA VAL A 88 -4.33 -2.03 2.01
C VAL A 88 -2.98 -2.59 2.48
N LEU A 89 -2.94 -3.39 3.55
CA LEU A 89 -1.71 -4.02 4.03
C LEU A 89 -1.03 -4.85 2.94
N SER A 90 -1.80 -5.64 2.18
CA SER A 90 -1.23 -6.44 1.09
C SER A 90 -0.67 -5.59 -0.06
N HIS A 91 -1.26 -4.42 -0.33
CA HIS A 91 -0.71 -3.44 -1.28
C HIS A 91 0.62 -2.87 -0.78
N GLU A 92 0.67 -2.39 0.46
CA GLU A 92 1.88 -1.78 1.03
C GLU A 92 3.02 -2.79 1.22
N ILE A 93 2.69 -4.06 1.49
CA ILE A 93 3.66 -5.16 1.46
C ILE A 93 4.20 -5.39 0.05
N GLY A 94 3.36 -5.20 -0.97
CA GLY A 94 3.76 -5.17 -2.39
C GLY A 94 4.82 -4.11 -2.69
N HIS A 95 4.70 -2.92 -2.09
CA HIS A 95 5.74 -1.88 -2.18
C HIS A 95 7.03 -2.29 -1.47
N TYR A 96 6.92 -2.87 -0.27
CA TYR A 96 8.09 -3.35 0.47
C TYR A 96 8.88 -4.45 -0.29
N ILE A 97 8.21 -5.43 -0.91
CA ILE A 97 8.90 -6.49 -1.65
C ILE A 97 9.61 -5.96 -2.91
N ASN A 98 9.07 -4.90 -3.53
CA ASN A 98 9.64 -4.28 -4.73
C ASN A 98 10.54 -3.08 -4.43
N ASP A 99 10.75 -2.72 -3.16
CA ASP A 99 11.52 -1.54 -2.74
C ASP A 99 12.93 -1.48 -3.36
N ALA A 100 13.61 -2.63 -3.46
CA ALA A 100 14.91 -2.69 -4.11
C ALA A 100 14.85 -2.36 -5.60
N HIS A 101 13.85 -2.88 -6.31
CA HIS A 101 13.61 -2.59 -7.72
C HIS A 101 13.26 -1.11 -7.93
N ASP A 102 12.41 -0.57 -7.07
CA ASP A 102 11.99 0.84 -7.10
C ASP A 102 13.14 1.82 -6.88
N ARG A 103 14.08 1.47 -5.99
CA ARG A 103 15.31 2.24 -5.80
C ARG A 103 16.22 2.17 -7.01
N ASP A 104 16.28 1.04 -7.69
CA ASP A 104 17.10 0.88 -8.89
C ASP A 104 16.56 1.72 -10.05
N ILE A 105 15.24 1.70 -10.26
CA ILE A 105 14.56 2.59 -11.21
C ILE A 105 14.83 4.06 -10.84
N ASN A 106 14.68 4.44 -9.57
CA ASN A 106 14.93 5.81 -9.12
C ASN A 106 16.39 6.24 -9.34
N ARG A 107 17.34 5.33 -9.15
CA ARG A 107 18.77 5.59 -9.39
C ARG A 107 19.06 5.78 -10.88
N GLN A 108 18.42 4.99 -11.75
CA GLN A 108 18.64 5.06 -13.19
C GLN A 108 17.96 6.27 -13.85
N TYR A 109 16.75 6.62 -13.40
CA TYR A 109 15.90 7.60 -14.08
C TYR A 109 15.63 8.87 -13.25
N GLY A 110 16.03 8.94 -11.98
CA GLY A 110 15.62 10.01 -11.06
C GLY A 110 16.14 11.41 -11.38
N ALA A 111 17.22 11.55 -12.15
CA ALA A 111 17.61 12.85 -12.69
C ALA A 111 16.63 13.28 -13.79
N LYS A 112 16.30 12.38 -14.72
CA LYS A 112 15.40 12.64 -15.86
C LYS A 112 13.96 12.88 -15.40
N MET A 113 13.46 12.11 -14.43
CA MET A 113 12.11 12.29 -13.86
C MET A 113 11.89 13.68 -13.23
N ARG A 114 12.95 14.42 -12.87
CA ARG A 114 12.81 15.79 -12.33
C ARG A 114 12.51 16.82 -13.42
N GLU A 115 12.89 16.51 -14.65
CA GLU A 115 12.78 17.39 -15.81
C GLU A 115 11.66 16.94 -16.76
N ASP A 116 11.31 15.65 -16.72
CA ASP A 116 10.29 15.00 -17.55
C ASP A 116 9.17 14.40 -16.66
N PHE A 117 8.05 15.11 -16.60
CA PHE A 117 6.89 14.72 -15.82
C PHE A 117 6.15 13.50 -16.39
N ASP A 118 6.20 13.28 -17.70
CA ASP A 118 5.55 12.13 -18.34
C ASP A 118 6.31 10.85 -17.99
N LEU A 119 7.64 10.91 -18.01
CA LEU A 119 8.50 9.81 -17.54
C LEU A 119 8.25 9.51 -16.06
N ALA A 120 8.17 10.55 -15.23
CA ALA A 120 7.86 10.40 -13.81
C ALA A 120 6.50 9.73 -13.58
N ALA A 121 5.48 10.11 -14.36
CA ALA A 121 4.15 9.52 -14.29
C ALA A 121 4.14 8.03 -14.70
N VAL A 122 4.79 7.68 -15.82
CA VAL A 122 4.89 6.28 -16.29
C VAL A 122 5.61 5.41 -15.27
N ILE A 123 6.71 5.90 -14.70
CA ILE A 123 7.42 5.18 -13.63
C ILE A 123 6.55 5.05 -12.39
N GLY A 124 5.84 6.12 -11.97
CA GLY A 124 4.92 6.05 -10.84
C GLY A 124 3.82 4.99 -11.03
N VAL A 125 3.18 4.96 -12.20
CA VAL A 125 2.17 3.94 -12.56
C VAL A 125 2.77 2.54 -12.53
N ASN A 126 4.01 2.38 -13.01
CA ASN A 126 4.69 1.09 -12.96
C ASN A 126 4.83 0.58 -11.52
N LYS A 127 5.25 1.43 -10.57
CA LYS A 127 5.42 1.00 -9.18
C LYS A 127 4.10 0.60 -8.52
N GLU A 128 3.06 1.43 -8.70
CA GLU A 128 1.74 1.12 -8.15
C GLU A 128 1.14 -0.15 -8.76
N ARG A 129 1.42 -0.48 -10.02
CA ARG A 129 0.89 -1.70 -10.65
C ARG A 129 1.47 -2.96 -10.03
N GLU A 130 2.71 -2.94 -9.57
CA GLU A 130 3.36 -4.10 -8.95
C GLU A 130 2.76 -4.39 -7.57
N ALA A 131 2.55 -3.34 -6.77
CA ALA A 131 1.84 -3.42 -5.50
C ALA A 131 0.38 -3.86 -5.67
N ALA A 132 -0.32 -3.29 -6.66
CA ALA A 132 -1.68 -3.66 -7.03
C ALA A 132 -1.79 -5.13 -7.45
N TYR A 133 -0.82 -5.63 -8.23
CA TYR A 133 -0.79 -7.03 -8.64
C TYR A 133 -0.60 -7.98 -7.45
N ASN A 134 0.27 -7.63 -6.49
CA ASN A 134 0.42 -8.38 -5.25
C ASN A 134 -0.91 -8.44 -4.47
N ASN A 135 -1.56 -7.30 -4.30
CA ASN A 135 -2.85 -7.21 -3.62
C ASN A 135 -3.94 -8.04 -4.33
N TRP A 136 -3.98 -8.02 -5.67
CA TRP A 136 -4.89 -8.87 -6.46
C TRP A 136 -4.63 -10.37 -6.26
N LEU A 137 -3.36 -10.80 -6.27
CA LEU A 137 -3.00 -12.21 -6.03
C LEU A 137 -3.47 -12.69 -4.66
N VAL A 138 -3.21 -11.89 -3.62
CA VAL A 138 -3.67 -12.14 -2.25
C VAL A 138 -5.19 -12.22 -2.19
N ALA A 139 -5.90 -11.27 -2.82
CA ALA A 139 -7.35 -11.24 -2.80
C ALA A 139 -7.97 -12.49 -3.46
N ARG A 140 -7.40 -12.91 -4.59
CA ARG A 140 -7.80 -14.13 -5.28
C ARG A 140 -7.57 -15.37 -4.41
N GLU A 141 -6.42 -15.46 -3.76
CA GLU A 141 -6.07 -16.61 -2.91
C GLU A 141 -6.98 -16.69 -1.67
N ILE A 142 -7.24 -15.57 -0.99
CA ILE A 142 -8.18 -15.51 0.14
C ILE A 142 -9.56 -16.02 -0.30
N PHE A 143 -10.07 -15.54 -1.44
CA PHE A 143 -11.37 -15.95 -1.96
C PHE A 143 -11.40 -17.46 -2.30
N GLN A 144 -10.37 -17.97 -2.98
CA GLN A 144 -10.23 -19.39 -3.30
C GLN A 144 -10.15 -20.27 -2.05
N ASN A 145 -9.61 -19.74 -0.96
CA ASN A 145 -9.52 -20.41 0.34
C ASN A 145 -10.72 -20.10 1.26
N ASN A 146 -11.90 -19.86 0.67
CA ASN A 146 -13.18 -19.62 1.36
C ASN A 146 -13.19 -18.41 2.31
N GLY A 147 -12.33 -17.42 2.06
CA GLY A 147 -12.34 -16.14 2.75
C GLY A 147 -13.24 -15.12 2.06
N GLN A 148 -13.57 -14.05 2.77
CA GLN A 148 -14.24 -12.91 2.14
C GLN A 148 -13.28 -12.21 1.17
N GLN A 149 -13.80 -11.73 0.05
CA GLN A 149 -13.04 -10.91 -0.88
C GLN A 149 -12.56 -9.61 -0.22
N ILE A 150 -11.24 -9.39 -0.25
CA ILE A 150 -10.61 -8.15 0.21
C ILE A 150 -10.58 -7.08 -0.89
N VAL A 151 -10.37 -5.83 -0.51
CA VAL A 151 -10.27 -4.72 -1.47
C VAL A 151 -9.02 -4.87 -2.32
N VAL A 152 -9.18 -4.73 -3.65
CA VAL A 152 -8.08 -4.65 -4.63
C VAL A 152 -7.88 -3.21 -5.07
N ARG A 153 -6.66 -2.69 -4.91
CA ARG A 153 -6.28 -1.33 -5.32
C ARG A 153 -5.79 -1.36 -6.77
N GLY A 154 -6.38 -0.53 -7.64
CA GLY A 154 -5.95 -0.35 -9.04
C GLY A 154 -6.68 -1.20 -10.07
N ASP A 155 -7.70 -1.98 -9.69
CA ASP A 155 -8.50 -2.80 -10.61
C ASP A 155 -9.64 -2.01 -11.28
N ARG A 156 -10.09 -2.53 -12.42
CA ARG A 156 -11.15 -2.01 -13.30
C ARG A 156 -12.55 -2.27 -12.71
N ALA A 157 -13.49 -1.39 -13.03
CA ALA A 157 -14.86 -1.41 -12.49
C ALA A 157 -15.75 -2.60 -12.93
N ASP A 158 -15.31 -3.46 -13.86
CA ASP A 158 -16.10 -4.54 -14.47
C ASP A 158 -15.79 -5.95 -13.95
N TYR A 159 -15.01 -6.10 -12.87
CA TYR A 159 -14.90 -7.38 -12.17
C TYR A 159 -16.16 -7.63 -11.31
N VAL A 160 -17.18 -8.24 -11.93
CA VAL A 160 -18.47 -8.58 -11.30
C VAL A 160 -18.28 -9.68 -10.25
N GLY A 161 -17.88 -9.24 -9.07
CA GLY A 161 -17.59 -10.00 -7.85
C GLY A 161 -17.21 -9.05 -6.69
N ALA A 162 -16.68 -7.86 -7.01
CA ALA A 162 -16.35 -6.82 -6.05
C ALA A 162 -17.47 -5.75 -5.97
N LEU A 163 -18.14 -5.65 -4.82
CA LEU A 163 -19.09 -4.56 -4.53
C LEU A 163 -18.38 -3.39 -3.81
N GLU A 164 -18.37 -2.29 -4.55
CA GLU A 164 -18.43 -0.87 -4.15
C GLU A 164 -17.22 -0.20 -3.45
N TYR A 165 -16.69 0.82 -4.17
CA TYR A 165 -16.14 2.12 -3.73
C TYR A 165 -14.59 2.40 -3.78
N ILE A 166 -14.28 3.45 -4.59
CA ILE A 166 -13.21 4.50 -4.54
C ILE A 166 -11.83 4.30 -5.23
N TYR A 167 -11.64 5.04 -6.33
CA TYR A 167 -10.44 5.87 -6.60
C TYR A 167 -10.88 7.29 -6.99
N PRO A 168 -10.43 8.34 -6.29
CA PRO A 168 -9.77 9.44 -7.01
C PRO A 168 -8.64 10.10 -6.19
N HIS A 169 -7.47 9.46 -6.03
CA HIS A 169 -6.31 10.17 -5.46
C HIS A 169 -4.96 9.97 -6.17
N ALA A 170 -4.83 9.01 -7.10
CA ALA A 170 -3.59 8.88 -7.88
C ALA A 170 -3.40 10.02 -8.93
N CYS A 171 -4.42 10.82 -9.21
CA CYS A 171 -4.36 11.89 -10.23
C CYS A 171 -4.33 13.33 -9.68
N THR A 172 -4.38 13.54 -8.36
CA THR A 172 -4.46 14.90 -7.78
C THR A 172 -3.13 15.51 -7.34
N LEU A 173 -2.04 14.76 -7.32
CA LEU A 173 -0.71 15.32 -7.06
C LEU A 173 -0.09 16.03 -8.27
N GLY A 174 -0.52 15.72 -9.50
CA GLY A 174 -0.11 16.44 -10.71
C GLY A 174 -0.81 17.80 -10.92
N ASN A 175 -1.98 18.01 -10.32
CA ASN A 175 -2.83 19.19 -10.61
C ASN A 175 -2.70 20.36 -9.61
N ARG A 176 -1.88 20.26 -8.55
CA ARG A 176 -1.70 21.37 -7.59
C ARG A 176 -0.51 22.30 -7.88
N LEU A 177 0.28 22.04 -8.92
CA LEU A 177 1.37 22.94 -9.34
C LEU A 177 1.06 23.77 -10.61
N SER A 178 -0.03 23.49 -11.33
CA SER A 178 -0.41 24.25 -12.54
C SER A 178 -1.33 25.46 -12.29
N ALA A 179 -1.78 25.71 -11.05
CA ALA A 179 -2.76 26.77 -10.75
C ALA A 179 -2.16 28.05 -10.15
N ARG A 180 -0.85 28.30 -10.32
CA ARG A 180 -0.19 29.55 -9.84
C ARG A 180 0.59 30.35 -10.89
N THR A 181 0.37 30.10 -12.18
CA THR A 181 0.92 30.93 -13.25
C THR A 181 -0.18 31.28 -14.24
N GLY A 182 -1.03 32.25 -13.90
CA GLY A 182 -2.07 32.69 -14.81
C GLY A 182 -3.09 33.63 -14.20
N GLN A 183 -2.64 34.77 -13.66
CA GLN A 183 -3.49 35.96 -13.52
C GLN A 183 -2.63 37.19 -13.26
N GLY A 184 -2.71 38.19 -14.16
CA GLY A 184 -2.20 39.54 -13.91
C GLY A 184 -1.37 40.15 -15.02
N ARG A 185 -1.95 40.36 -16.21
CA ARG A 185 -1.62 41.53 -17.04
C ARG A 185 -2.88 42.00 -17.76
N ASP A 186 -3.62 42.86 -17.07
CA ASP A 186 -4.45 43.89 -17.69
C ASP A 186 -4.04 45.23 -17.03
N SER A 187 -3.34 46.06 -17.80
CA SER A 187 -3.22 47.52 -17.64
C SER A 187 -2.79 48.09 -18.99
#